data_AF-A0A6P3DTA7-F1
#
_entry.id   AF-A0A6P3DTA7-F1
#
_cell.length_a   1.000
_cell.length_b   1.000
_cell.length_c   1.000
_cell.angle_alpha   90.00
_cell.angle_beta   90.00
_cell.angle_gamma   90.00
#
_symmetry.space_group_name_H-M   'P 1'
#
loop_
_entity.id
_entity.type
_entity.pdbx_description
1 polymer ?
#
loop_
_entity_poly.entity_id
_entity_poly.type
_entity_poly.pdbx_seq_one_letter_code
_entity_poly.pdbx_strand_id
1 'polypeptide(L)'
;MDTNTKLCQGKDIFERMNYLYQASYLMALKNRVAASYYGNIMVGCAKKSVLRIESDIKRTICKCCQSPLIPGETARVRLVSKPVKSVKWTCLTCLSVKRYPTKGGYKLWIEQPNSVVQVFNYAPKSLDNKSNIEIKKKNLDKEKHMDTEKS
;
A
#
# COMPACT_ATOMS: atom_id res chain seq x y z
N MET A 1 -20.41 -16.62 22.41
CA MET A 1 -18.99 -16.57 21.97
C MET A 1 -18.86 -15.33 21.11
N ASP A 2 -18.68 -14.17 21.74
CA ASP A 2 -18.72 -12.90 21.01
C ASP A 2 -17.31 -12.56 20.53
N THR A 3 -16.91 -13.18 19.43
CA THR A 3 -15.74 -12.69 18.70
C THR A 3 -16.12 -11.33 18.13
N ASN A 4 -15.68 -10.27 18.81
CA ASN A 4 -15.75 -8.86 18.43
C ASN A 4 -14.89 -8.62 17.17
N THR A 5 -15.24 -9.29 16.08
CA THR A 5 -14.60 -9.19 14.77
C THR A 5 -15.17 -7.94 14.12
N LYS A 6 -14.63 -6.78 14.50
CA LYS A 6 -15.07 -5.50 13.94
C LYS A 6 -14.75 -5.49 12.44
N LEU A 7 -15.80 -5.47 11.62
CA LEU A 7 -15.69 -5.41 10.17
C LEU A 7 -15.38 -3.97 9.74
N CYS A 8 -14.37 -3.75 8.90
CA CYS A 8 -14.18 -2.46 8.26
C CYS A 8 -15.26 -2.28 7.19
N GLN A 9 -16.04 -1.20 7.31
CA GLN A 9 -17.04 -0.84 6.32
C GLN A 9 -16.36 -0.61 4.97
N GLY A 10 -16.86 -1.27 3.92
CA GLY A 10 -16.31 -1.17 2.57
C GLY A 10 -15.04 -1.99 2.31
N LYS A 11 -14.73 -2.99 3.17
CA LYS A 11 -13.58 -3.89 3.00
C LYS A 11 -13.50 -4.50 1.60
N ASP A 12 -14.60 -5.02 1.08
CA ASP A 12 -14.71 -5.62 -0.24
C ASP A 12 -14.39 -4.62 -1.36
N ILE A 13 -14.83 -3.37 -1.22
CA ILE A 13 -14.49 -2.32 -2.18
C ILE A 13 -13.02 -1.93 -2.09
N PHE A 14 -12.44 -1.83 -0.89
CA PHE A 14 -11.01 -1.60 -0.74
C PHE A 14 -10.17 -2.72 -1.36
N GLU A 15 -10.57 -3.99 -1.18
CA GLU A 15 -9.92 -5.14 -1.81
C GLU A 15 -10.02 -5.07 -3.34
N ARG A 16 -11.20 -4.74 -3.87
CA ARG A 16 -11.42 -4.54 -5.31
C ARG A 16 -10.57 -3.39 -5.86
N MET A 17 -10.50 -2.27 -5.16
CA MET A 17 -9.68 -1.12 -5.55
C MET A 17 -8.19 -1.48 -5.55
N ASN A 18 -7.73 -2.21 -4.54
CA ASN A 18 -6.35 -2.70 -4.46
C ASN A 18 -6.01 -3.62 -5.64
N TYR A 19 -6.88 -4.57 -5.96
CA TYR A 19 -6.71 -5.46 -7.12
C TYR A 19 -6.62 -4.67 -8.43
N LEU A 20 -7.54 -3.73 -8.66
CA LEU A 20 -7.54 -2.90 -9.87
C LEU A 20 -6.28 -2.02 -9.97
N TYR A 21 -5.80 -1.49 -8.84
CA TYR A 21 -4.57 -0.73 -8.78
C TYR A 21 -3.36 -1.57 -9.20
N GLN A 22 -3.22 -2.79 -8.65
CA GLN A 22 -2.15 -3.72 -9.01
C GLN A 22 -2.21 -4.13 -10.48
N ALA A 23 -3.40 -4.45 -10.99
CA ALA A 23 -3.61 -4.78 -12.40
C ALA A 23 -3.24 -3.60 -13.32
N SER A 24 -3.62 -2.37 -12.93
CA SER A 24 -3.24 -1.16 -13.65
C SER A 24 -1.73 -0.99 -13.71
N TYR A 25 -1.03 -1.20 -12.59
CA TYR A 25 0.42 -1.08 -12.50
C TYR A 25 1.14 -2.13 -13.36
N LEU A 26 0.69 -3.39 -13.33
CA LEU A 26 1.21 -4.47 -14.17
C LEU A 26 1.05 -4.16 -15.67
N MET A 27 -0.10 -3.61 -16.05
CA MET A 27 -0.41 -3.28 -17.44
C MET A 27 0.24 -1.99 -17.90
N ALA A 28 0.78 -1.18 -16.98
CA ALA A 28 1.38 0.11 -17.29
C ALA A 28 2.39 -0.01 -18.43
N LEU A 29 3.35 -0.94 -18.34
CA LEU A 29 4.41 -1.11 -19.34
C LEU A 29 3.96 -1.82 -20.61
N LYS A 30 2.95 -2.69 -20.51
CA LYS A 30 2.47 -3.51 -21.64
C LYS A 30 1.47 -2.76 -22.52
N ASN A 31 0.46 -2.16 -21.92
CA ASN A 31 -0.59 -1.44 -22.63
C ASN A 31 -1.10 -0.27 -21.78
N ARG A 32 -0.72 0.94 -22.21
CA ARG A 32 -1.05 2.21 -21.52
C ARG A 32 -2.57 2.45 -21.46
N VAL A 33 -3.34 2.02 -22.47
CA VAL A 33 -4.79 2.16 -22.52
C VAL A 33 -5.46 1.23 -21.51
N ALA A 34 -5.03 -0.03 -21.45
CA ALA A 34 -5.53 -0.97 -20.45
C ALA A 34 -5.23 -0.51 -19.02
N ALA A 35 -4.01 0.00 -18.77
CA ALA A 35 -3.64 0.57 -17.48
C ALA A 35 -4.55 1.75 -17.08
N SER A 36 -4.82 2.67 -18.02
CA SER A 36 -5.76 3.79 -17.85
C SER A 36 -7.18 3.33 -17.55
N TYR A 37 -7.65 2.26 -18.22
CA TYR A 37 -8.98 1.69 -18.03
C TYR A 37 -9.14 1.13 -16.61
N TYR A 38 -8.20 0.32 -16.13
CA TYR A 38 -8.24 -0.20 -14.75
C TYR A 38 -8.20 0.92 -13.70
N GLY A 39 -7.38 1.95 -13.91
CA GLY A 39 -7.35 3.12 -13.04
C GLY A 39 -8.66 3.89 -13.00
N ASN A 40 -9.34 4.03 -14.16
CA ASN A 40 -10.66 4.63 -14.25
C ASN A 40 -11.72 3.84 -13.45
N ILE A 41 -11.74 2.52 -13.60
CA ILE A 41 -12.65 1.66 -12.83
C ILE A 41 -12.36 1.79 -11.33
N MET A 42 -11.09 1.77 -10.92
CA MET A 42 -10.70 1.92 -9.52
C MET A 42 -11.23 3.23 -8.91
N VAL A 43 -11.04 4.35 -9.61
CA VAL A 43 -11.56 5.67 -9.19
C VAL A 43 -13.09 5.69 -9.22
N GLY A 44 -13.73 5.03 -10.18
CA GLY A 44 -15.17 4.87 -10.26
C GLY A 44 -15.75 4.11 -9.07
N CYS A 45 -15.11 3.00 -8.67
CA CYS A 45 -15.46 2.24 -7.47
C CYS A 45 -15.38 3.11 -6.21
N ALA A 46 -14.29 3.89 -6.06
CA ALA A 46 -14.11 4.80 -4.94
C ALA A 46 -15.22 5.87 -4.88
N LYS A 47 -15.53 6.51 -6.02
CA LYS A 47 -16.58 7.53 -6.12
C LYS A 47 -17.96 6.96 -5.79
N LYS A 48 -18.31 5.80 -6.33
CA LYS A 48 -19.63 5.17 -6.14
C LYS A 48 -19.85 4.72 -4.70
N SER A 49 -18.80 4.24 -4.04
CA SER A 49 -18.82 3.81 -2.64
C SER A 49 -18.57 4.95 -1.64
N VAL A 50 -18.29 6.17 -2.12
CA VAL A 50 -17.93 7.32 -1.28
C VAL A 50 -16.69 7.04 -0.41
N LEU A 51 -15.79 6.18 -0.88
CA LEU A 51 -14.55 5.83 -0.20
C LEU A 51 -13.39 6.73 -0.65
N ARG A 52 -12.55 7.13 0.30
CA ARG A 52 -11.38 7.95 0.03
C ARG A 52 -10.19 7.05 -0.32
N ILE A 53 -9.58 7.31 -1.47
CA ILE A 53 -8.29 6.73 -1.85
C ILE A 53 -7.19 7.38 -0.98
N GLU A 54 -6.31 6.54 -0.47
CA GLU A 54 -5.10 6.89 0.27
C GLU A 54 -4.20 7.86 -0.54
N SER A 55 -3.50 8.75 0.16
CA SER A 55 -2.78 9.88 -0.46
C SER A 55 -1.59 9.44 -1.32
N ASP A 56 -0.84 8.42 -0.89
CA ASP A 56 0.30 7.87 -1.61
C ASP A 56 -0.15 7.15 -2.87
N ILE A 57 -1.20 6.31 -2.80
CA ILE A 57 -1.81 5.71 -3.98
C ILE A 57 -2.30 6.80 -4.93
N LYS A 58 -3.03 7.80 -4.43
CA LYS A 58 -3.52 8.91 -5.25
C LYS A 58 -2.39 9.73 -5.87
N ARG A 59 -1.22 9.82 -5.23
CA ARG A 59 -0.02 10.48 -5.79
C ARG A 59 0.51 9.73 -7.01
N THR A 60 0.53 8.40 -6.94
CA THR A 60 0.98 7.52 -8.04
C THR A 60 0.04 7.42 -9.22
N ILE A 61 -1.12 8.07 -9.23
CA ILE A 61 -2.10 7.96 -10.32
C ILE A 61 -2.30 9.30 -11.01
N CYS A 62 -2.46 9.29 -12.33
CA CYS A 62 -2.74 10.47 -13.13
C CYS A 62 -4.11 11.07 -12.80
N LYS A 63 -4.21 12.40 -12.68
CA LYS A 63 -5.48 13.07 -12.39
C LYS A 63 -6.48 13.04 -13.55
N CYS A 64 -5.99 12.93 -14.79
CA CYS A 64 -6.79 13.06 -16.00
C CYS A 64 -7.14 11.70 -16.62
N CYS A 65 -6.14 10.90 -16.98
CA CYS A 65 -6.34 9.57 -17.57
C CYS A 65 -6.26 8.42 -16.56
N GLN A 66 -6.05 8.69 -15.27
CA GLN A 66 -6.02 7.67 -14.21
C GLN A 66 -4.99 6.54 -14.44
N SER A 67 -4.05 6.71 -15.38
CA SER A 67 -2.93 5.78 -15.56
C SER A 67 -1.94 5.88 -14.39
N PRO A 68 -1.26 4.78 -14.05
CA PRO A 68 -0.23 4.79 -13.02
C PRO A 68 0.98 5.58 -13.50
N LEU A 69 1.49 6.43 -12.62
CA LEU A 69 2.66 7.28 -12.80
C LEU A 69 3.87 6.57 -12.21
N ILE A 70 4.66 5.96 -13.08
CA ILE A 70 5.92 5.27 -12.82
C ILE A 70 7.02 6.21 -13.29
N PRO A 71 7.87 6.72 -12.38
CA PRO A 71 9.00 7.58 -12.74
C PRO A 71 9.89 6.92 -13.80
N GLY A 72 10.23 7.64 -14.85
CA GLY A 72 11.06 7.15 -15.96
C GLY A 72 10.27 6.50 -17.10
N GLU A 73 9.14 5.86 -16.78
CA GLU A 73 8.37 5.04 -17.74
C GLU A 73 7.10 5.73 -18.24
N THR A 74 6.14 6.00 -17.35
CA THR A 74 4.89 6.70 -17.69
C THR A 74 4.87 8.14 -17.20
N ALA A 75 5.81 8.51 -16.34
CA ALA A 75 5.85 9.82 -15.72
C ALA A 75 7.26 10.41 -15.72
N ARG A 76 7.33 11.70 -16.04
CA ARG A 76 8.52 12.51 -15.86
C ARG A 76 8.42 13.24 -14.53
N VAL A 77 9.37 12.97 -13.64
CA VAL A 77 9.47 13.62 -12.33
C VAL A 77 10.63 14.61 -12.35
N ARG A 78 10.39 15.86 -11.95
CA ARG A 78 11.41 16.90 -11.87
C ARG A 78 11.27 17.68 -10.57
N LEU A 79 12.40 18.03 -9.96
CA LEU A 79 12.45 19.01 -8.88
C LEU A 79 12.43 20.41 -9.48
N VAL A 80 11.55 21.26 -8.96
CA VAL A 80 11.37 22.65 -9.40
C VAL A 80 11.59 23.56 -8.19
N SER A 81 12.48 24.54 -8.32
CA SER A 81 12.85 25.45 -7.23
C SER A 81 12.04 26.77 -7.21
N LYS A 82 11.51 27.22 -8.37
CA LYS A 82 10.77 28.48 -8.53
C LYS A 82 9.37 28.23 -9.10
N PRO A 83 8.31 28.95 -8.66
CA PRO A 83 8.27 29.94 -7.58
C PRO A 83 8.29 29.31 -6.17
N VAL A 84 7.90 28.04 -6.04
CA VAL A 84 7.93 27.28 -4.78
C VAL A 84 8.62 25.95 -5.01
N LYS A 85 9.52 25.57 -4.08
CA LYS A 85 10.19 24.26 -4.09
C LYS A 85 9.14 23.15 -4.12
N SER A 86 9.11 22.40 -5.21
CA SER A 86 8.10 21.37 -5.45
C SER A 86 8.60 20.25 -6.35
N VAL A 87 7.99 19.09 -6.20
CA VAL A 87 8.15 17.94 -7.10
C VAL A 87 7.07 18.03 -8.17
N LYS A 88 7.48 18.25 -9.42
CA LYS A 88 6.60 18.27 -10.59
C LYS A 88 6.56 16.87 -11.21
N TRP A 89 5.38 16.27 -11.22
CA TRP A 89 5.07 15.04 -11.93
C TRP A 89 4.32 15.39 -13.21
N THR A 90 4.79 14.88 -14.34
CA THR A 90 4.16 15.07 -15.65
C THR A 90 3.87 13.72 -16.26
N CYS A 91 2.61 13.42 -16.54
CA CYS A 91 2.21 12.21 -17.24
C CYS A 91 2.69 12.25 -18.69
N LEU A 92 3.32 11.19 -19.18
CA LEU A 92 3.77 11.10 -20.58
C LEU A 92 2.65 10.73 -21.54
N THR A 93 1.53 10.18 -21.04
CA THR A 93 0.37 9.80 -21.87
C THR A 93 -0.55 10.97 -22.20
N CYS A 94 -0.95 11.76 -21.19
CA CYS A 94 -1.93 12.85 -21.35
C CYS A 94 -1.37 14.24 -21.02
N LEU A 95 -0.06 14.35 -20.71
CA LEU A 95 0.64 15.59 -20.38
C LEU A 95 0.12 16.32 -19.13
N SER A 96 -0.84 15.75 -18.40
CA SER A 96 -1.34 16.36 -17.18
C SER A 96 -0.26 16.43 -16.10
N VAL A 97 -0.23 17.55 -15.38
CA VAL A 97 0.78 17.88 -14.38
C VAL A 97 0.19 17.83 -12.98
N LYS A 98 0.94 17.22 -12.05
CA LYS A 98 0.73 17.29 -10.61
C LYS A 98 1.97 17.94 -9.98
N ARG A 99 1.75 18.81 -8.99
CA ARG A 99 2.84 19.48 -8.27
C ARG A 99 2.64 19.25 -6.78
N TYR A 100 3.69 18.81 -6.12
CA TYR A 100 3.70 18.60 -4.68
C TYR A 100 4.72 19.53 -4.04
N PRO A 101 4.32 20.47 -3.18
CA PRO A 101 5.26 21.35 -2.50
C PRO A 101 6.16 20.55 -1.55
N THR A 102 7.44 20.89 -1.54
CA THR A 102 8.45 20.27 -0.66
C THR A 102 8.79 21.28 0.43
N LYS A 103 7.90 21.43 1.41
CA LYS A 103 8.17 22.20 2.63
C LYS A 103 8.85 21.28 3.64
N GLY A 104 9.99 21.70 4.20
CA GLY A 104 10.65 20.95 5.27
C GLY A 104 9.73 20.82 6.49
N GLY A 105 9.67 19.64 7.09
CA GLY A 105 8.87 19.37 8.29
C GLY A 105 7.35 19.25 8.06
N TYR A 106 6.85 19.38 6.83
CA TYR A 106 5.43 19.19 6.55
C TYR A 106 5.08 17.70 6.50
N LYS A 107 4.08 17.28 7.29
CA LYS A 107 3.52 15.92 7.32
C LYS A 107 2.06 15.94 6.89
N LEU A 108 1.64 14.90 6.16
CA LEU A 108 0.22 14.73 5.83
C LEU A 108 -0.59 14.40 7.09
N TRP A 109 -1.89 14.73 7.10
CA TRP A 109 -2.77 14.38 8.22
C TRP A 109 -2.70 12.88 8.54
N ILE A 110 -2.73 12.03 7.51
CA ILE A 110 -2.72 10.57 7.65
C ILE A 110 -1.43 10.00 8.26
N GLU A 111 -0.33 10.77 8.25
CA GLU A 111 0.95 10.36 8.84
C GLU A 111 1.05 10.73 10.33
N GLN A 112 0.12 11.55 10.84
CA GLN A 112 0.10 11.95 12.23
C GLN A 112 -0.56 10.85 13.08
N PRO A 113 -0.01 10.52 14.27
CA PRO A 113 -0.59 9.48 15.13
C PRO A 113 -2.03 9.80 15.55
N ASN A 114 -2.34 11.08 15.72
CA ASN A 114 -3.68 11.57 16.09
C ASN A 114 -4.75 11.31 15.00
N SER A 115 -4.34 10.99 13.77
CA SER A 115 -5.27 10.69 12.68
C SER A 115 -5.82 9.27 12.74
N VAL A 116 -5.17 8.39 13.49
CA VAL A 116 -5.54 6.97 13.58
C VAL A 116 -6.65 6.81 14.61
N VAL A 117 -7.86 6.54 14.13
CA VAL A 117 -9.01 6.23 15.00
C VAL A 117 -8.94 4.80 15.51
N GLN A 118 -8.65 3.86 14.61
CA GLN A 118 -8.60 2.44 14.92
C GLN A 118 -7.69 1.69 13.96
N VAL A 119 -6.92 0.74 14.49
CA VAL A 119 -6.11 -0.20 13.70
C VAL A 119 -6.84 -1.54 13.64
N PHE A 120 -7.01 -2.07 12.43
CA PHE A 120 -7.57 -3.41 12.21
C PHE A 120 -6.45 -4.36 11.80
N ASN A 121 -6.30 -5.47 12.53
CA ASN A 121 -5.33 -6.52 12.21
C ASN A 121 -6.04 -7.62 11.42
N TYR A 122 -5.82 -7.65 10.11
CA TYR A 122 -6.32 -8.70 9.21
C TYR A 122 -5.32 -9.84 9.01
N ALA A 123 -4.26 -9.89 9.83
CA ALA A 123 -3.37 -11.03 9.83
C ALA A 123 -4.22 -12.30 9.96
N PRO A 124 -4.01 -13.32 9.10
CA PRO A 124 -4.68 -14.60 9.29
C PRO A 124 -4.39 -15.00 10.73
N LYS A 125 -5.45 -15.25 11.52
CA LYS A 125 -5.28 -15.94 12.80
C LYS A 125 -4.51 -17.20 12.44
N SER A 126 -3.25 -17.29 12.83
CA SER A 126 -2.53 -18.54 12.74
C SER A 126 -3.43 -19.56 13.43
N LEU A 127 -3.98 -20.51 12.66
CA LEU A 127 -4.63 -21.68 13.23
C LEU A 127 -3.67 -22.20 14.30
N ASP A 128 -4.19 -22.37 15.51
CA ASP A 128 -3.43 -22.66 16.71
C ASP A 128 -2.36 -23.74 16.48
N ASN A 129 -1.10 -23.32 16.33
CA ASN A 129 0.05 -24.21 16.52
C ASN A 129 0.68 -23.91 17.88
N LYS A 130 -0.16 -24.01 18.93
CA LYS A 130 0.27 -24.00 20.33
C LYS A 130 0.89 -25.33 20.79
N SER A 131 1.12 -26.31 19.92
CA SER A 131 1.69 -27.61 20.30
C SER A 131 3.07 -27.94 19.72
N ASN A 132 3.60 -27.23 18.72
CA ASN A 132 4.85 -27.64 18.05
C ASN A 132 6.11 -26.80 18.34
N ILE A 133 5.99 -25.67 19.05
CA ILE A 133 7.16 -24.85 19.44
C ILE A 133 7.74 -25.32 20.79
N GLU A 134 6.94 -25.89 21.68
CA GLU A 134 7.42 -26.43 22.97
C GLU A 134 8.16 -27.77 22.82
N ILE A 135 7.78 -28.60 21.84
CA ILE A 135 8.46 -29.88 21.58
C ILE A 135 9.87 -29.65 21.00
N LYS A 136 10.05 -28.64 20.13
CA LYS A 136 11.37 -28.32 19.57
C LYS A 136 12.34 -27.74 20.59
N LYS A 137 11.86 -27.03 21.62
CA LYS A 137 12.73 -26.52 22.70
C LYS A 137 13.16 -27.62 23.67
N LYS A 138 12.25 -28.54 24.05
CA LYS A 138 12.59 -29.68 24.94
C LYS A 138 13.60 -30.66 24.34
N ASN A 139 13.67 -30.80 23.01
CA ASN A 139 14.63 -31.69 22.37
C ASN A 139 16.04 -31.08 22.24
N LEU A 140 16.17 -29.73 22.22
CA LEU A 140 17.48 -29.07 22.14
C LEU A 140 18.23 -29.02 23.49
N ASP A 141 17.50 -29.11 24.60
CA ASP A 141 18.07 -29.04 25.95
C ASP A 141 18.50 -30.43 26.49
N LYS A 142 18.06 -31.53 25.86
CA LYS A 142 18.45 -32.90 26.26
C LYS A 142 19.79 -33.37 25.66
N GLU A 143 20.22 -32.82 24.52
CA GLU A 143 21.51 -33.19 23.90
C GLU A 143 22.72 -32.52 24.53
N LYS A 144 22.53 -31.52 25.43
CA LYS A 144 23.64 -30.77 26.02
C LYS A 144 24.14 -31.29 27.37
N HIS A 145 23.60 -32.39 27.88
CA HIS A 145 23.88 -32.85 29.25
C HIS A 145 24.60 -34.21 29.36
N MET A 146 25.26 -34.72 28.31
CA MET A 146 25.90 -36.04 28.37
C MET A 146 27.37 -36.15 27.93
N ASP A 147 28.11 -35.05 27.75
CA ASP A 147 29.56 -35.14 27.45
C ASP A 147 30.39 -34.19 28.35
N THR A 148 30.36 -34.44 29.65
CA THR A 148 31.46 -34.11 30.56
C THR A 148 31.71 -35.33 31.44
N GLU A 149 32.44 -36.31 30.92
CA GLU A 149 33.20 -37.29 31.71
C GLU A 149 34.15 -38.10 30.80
N LYS A 150 35.43 -38.12 31.20
CA LYS A 150 36.51 -39.06 30.80
C LYS A 150 37.12 -38.92 29.39
N SER A 151 38.28 -38.28 29.30
CA SER A 151 39.63 -38.90 29.43
C SER A 151 40.70 -37.90 29.00
#